data_AF-A0A4Z0AC19-F1
#
_entry.id   AF-A0A4Z0AC19-F1
#
_cell.length_a   1.000
_cell.length_b   1.000
_cell.length_c   1.000
_cell.angle_alpha   90.00
_cell.angle_beta   90.00
_cell.angle_gamma   90.00
#
_symmetry.space_group_name_H-M   'P 1'
#
loop_
_entity.id
_entity.type
_entity.pdbx_description
1 polymer ?
#
loop_
_entity_poly.entity_id
_entity_poly.type
_entity_poly.pdbx_seq_one_letter_code
_entity_poly.pdbx_strand_id
1 'polypeptide(L)' 'MPAIAEDYEILLEFSNDTHDCATVQLSRDYGRNTGTIVLLHPGEVVTLVLEAGSTYKYVLKTRTKVASVT' A
#
# COMPACT_ATOMS: atom_id res chain seq x y z
N MET A 1 -33.66 2.24 6.87
CA MET A 1 -33.15 0.85 6.95
C MET A 1 -31.71 0.92 7.41
N PRO A 2 -31.29 0.21 8.46
CA PRO A 2 -29.86 0.06 8.71
C PRO A 2 -29.35 -0.93 7.66
N ALA A 3 -28.49 -0.46 6.75
CA ALA A 3 -27.74 -1.36 5.90
C ALA A 3 -26.76 -2.09 6.82
N ILE A 4 -26.88 -3.41 6.93
CA ILE A 4 -25.83 -4.25 7.48
C ILE A 4 -24.69 -4.16 6.46
N ALA A 5 -23.77 -3.22 6.68
CA ALA A 5 -22.47 -3.29 6.04
C ALA A 5 -21.73 -4.38 6.82
N GLU A 6 -21.57 -5.56 6.23
CA GLU A 6 -20.66 -6.55 6.80
C GLU A 6 -19.27 -5.90 6.90
N ASP A 7 -18.63 -5.98 8.07
CA ASP A 7 -17.26 -5.54 8.23
C ASP A 7 -16.35 -6.51 7.47
N TYR A 8 -15.92 -6.13 6.26
CA TYR A 8 -14.93 -6.86 5.49
C TYR A 8 -13.57 -6.18 5.59
N GLU A 9 -12.53 -6.96 5.86
CA GLU A 9 -11.14 -6.51 5.76
C GLU A 9 -10.65 -6.73 4.32
N ILE A 10 -10.05 -5.70 3.72
CA ILE A 10 -9.41 -5.84 2.41
C ILE A 10 -7.92 -5.99 2.63
N LEU A 11 -7.37 -7.09 2.11
CA LEU A 11 -5.93 -7.35 2.09
C LEU A 11 -5.38 -7.04 0.71
N LEU A 12 -4.43 -6.10 0.64
CA LEU A 12 -3.70 -5.79 -0.58
C LEU A 12 -2.28 -6.34 -0.49
N GLU A 13 -1.92 -7.22 -1.42
CA GLU A 13 -0.61 -7.84 -1.46
C GLU A 13 0.28 -7.18 -2.52
N PHE A 14 1.46 -6.74 -2.10
CA PHE A 14 2.51 -6.26 -3.00
C PHE A 14 3.66 -7.25 -3.00
N SER A 15 3.88 -7.88 -4.15
CA SER A 15 5.01 -8.76 -4.40
C SER A 15 6.04 -8.04 -5.28
N ASN A 16 7.32 -8.06 -4.88
CA ASN A 16 8.40 -7.57 -5.71
C ASN A 16 8.90 -8.71 -6.61
N ASP A 17 8.30 -8.85 -7.78
CA ASP A 17 8.70 -9.79 -8.82
C ASP A 17 9.89 -9.31 -9.67
N THR A 18 10.46 -8.15 -9.33
CA THR A 18 11.59 -7.56 -10.06
C THR A 18 12.95 -7.95 -9.47
N HIS A 19 14.02 -7.74 -10.23
CA HIS A 19 15.40 -7.97 -9.77
C HIS A 19 15.97 -6.83 -8.91
N ASP A 20 15.31 -5.68 -8.88
CA ASP A 20 15.72 -4.52 -8.08
C ASP A 20 14.91 -4.44 -6.78
N CYS A 21 15.41 -3.72 -5.78
CA CYS A 21 14.60 -3.42 -4.60
C CYS A 21 13.49 -2.41 -4.94
N ALA A 22 12.31 -2.63 -4.35
CA ALA A 22 11.17 -1.73 -4.46
C ALA A 22 10.84 -1.13 -3.09
N THR A 23 10.22 0.04 -3.08
CA THR A 23 9.68 0.63 -1.86
C THR A 23 8.20 0.90 -2.03
N VAL A 24 7.41 0.51 -1.03
CA VAL A 24 5.98 0.84 -0.92
C VAL A 24 5.85 1.91 0.15
N GLN A 25 5.26 3.04 -0.22
CA GLN A 25 5.04 4.16 0.68
C GLN A 25 3.55 4.48 0.75
N LEU A 26 3.01 4.58 1.96
CA LEU A 26 1.64 5.08 2.16
C LEU A 26 1.63 6.62 2.02
N SER A 27 0.96 7.11 0.98
CA SER A 27 0.75 8.53 0.72
C SER A 27 -0.56 8.99 1.38
N ARG A 28 -0.56 9.12 2.72
CA ARG A 28 -1.72 9.66 3.44
C ARG A 28 -1.65 11.20 3.41
N ASP A 29 -2.61 11.84 2.76
CA ASP A 29 -2.78 13.30 2.72
C ASP A 29 -3.25 13.83 4.09
N TYR A 30 -2.42 13.80 5.14
CA TYR A 30 -2.63 14.58 6.37
C TYR A 30 -1.30 14.87 7.09
N GLY A 31 -0.53 15.79 6.50
CA GLY A 31 0.14 16.87 7.22
C GLY A 31 1.35 16.62 8.13
N ARG A 32 1.77 15.40 8.51
CA ARG A 32 2.93 15.30 9.43
C ARG A 32 3.75 14.02 9.49
N ASN A 33 3.30 12.93 8.88
CA ASN A 33 4.10 11.70 8.84
C ASN A 33 4.40 11.37 7.39
N THR A 34 5.69 11.35 7.04
CA THR A 34 6.19 10.60 5.88
C THR A 34 5.91 9.12 6.17
N GLY A 35 4.66 8.72 5.91
CA GLY A 35 4.05 7.48 6.35
C GLY A 35 4.85 6.28 5.85
N THR A 36 5.12 5.38 6.78
CA THR A 36 5.70 4.04 6.64
C THR A 36 6.14 3.69 5.22
N ILE A 37 7.46 3.73 5.01
CA ILE A 37 8.10 3.22 3.80
C ILE A 37 8.56 1.81 4.12
N VAL A 38 8.07 0.85 3.35
CA VAL A 38 8.53 -0.54 3.40
C VAL A 38 9.46 -0.78 2.23
N LEU A 39 10.68 -1.24 2.51
CA LEU A 39 11.60 -1.75 1.49
C LEU A 39 11.27 -3.23 1.24
N LEU A 40 11.11 -3.59 -0.02
CA LEU A 40 10.90 -4.95 -0.50
C LEU A 40 12.12 -5.37 -1.33
N HIS A 41 12.82 -6.41 -0.88
CA HIS A 41 13.84 -7.06 -1.68
C HIS A 41 13.22 -7.90 -2.80
N PRO A 42 14.00 -8.28 -3.83
CA PRO A 42 13.54 -9.19 -4.87
C PRO A 42 12.94 -10.49 -4.31
N GLY A 43 11.73 -10.82 -4.71
CA GLY A 43 10.98 -11.99 -4.24
C GLY A 43 10.24 -11.82 -2.91
N GLU A 44 10.38 -10.68 -2.24
CA GLU A 44 9.63 -10.39 -1.02
C GLU A 44 8.22 -9.91 -1.30
N VAL A 45 7.35 -10.14 -0.32
CA VAL A 45 5.93 -9.80 -0.37
C VAL A 45 5.55 -9.07 0.91
N VAL A 46 4.73 -8.03 0.78
CA VAL A 46 4.09 -7.35 1.91
C VAL A 46 2.59 -7.31 1.71
N THR A 47 1.86 -7.62 2.77
CA THR A 47 0.40 -7.51 2.82
C THR A 47 0.01 -6.29 3.63
N LEU A 48 -0.90 -5.50 3.09
CA LEU A 48 -1.46 -4.32 3.74
C LEU A 48 -2.92 -4.60 4.09
N VAL A 49 -3.26 -4.36 5.35
CA VAL A 49 -4.64 -4.45 5.86
C VAL A 49 -5.29 -3.08 5.70
N LEU A 50 -6.38 -3.02 4.94
CA LEU A 50 -7.15 -1.80 4.69
C LEU A 50 -8.40 -1.78 5.56
N GLU A 51 -8.64 -0.65 6.21
CA GLU A 51 -9.86 -0.40 6.97
C GLU A 51 -11.00 0.01 6.04
N ALA A 52 -12.18 -0.58 6.26
CA ALA A 52 -13.38 -0.24 5.51
C ALA A 52 -13.72 1.25 5.64
N GLY A 53 -14.19 1.86 4.54
CA GLY A 53 -14.58 3.27 4.51
C GLY A 53 -13.42 4.27 4.43
N SER A 54 -12.17 3.82 4.43
CA SER A 54 -10.99 4.67 4.23
C SER A 54 -10.43 4.56 2.80
N THR A 55 -9.96 5.67 2.25
CA THR A 55 -9.21 5.69 0.99
C THR A 55 -7.71 5.70 1.27
N TYR A 56 -6.98 4.79 0.62
CA TYR A 56 -5.54 4.66 0.78
C TYR A 56 -4.85 4.93 -0.54
N LYS A 57 -3.84 5.81 -0.52
CA LYS A 57 -2.97 6.03 -1.68
C LYS A 57 -1.60 5.45 -1.39
N TYR A 58 -1.08 4.69 -2.34
CA TYR A 58 0.24 4.08 -2.25
C TYR A 58 1.12 4.57 -3.38
N VAL A 59 2.40 4.76 -3.08
CA VAL A 59 3.41 5.03 -4.09
C VAL A 59 4.40 3.89 -4.07
N LEU A 60 4.52 3.18 -5.18
CA LEU A 60 5.57 2.21 -5.42
C LEU A 60 6.72 2.89 -6.15
N LYS A 61 7.91 2.83 -5.57
CA LYS A 61 9.14 3.33 -6.19
C LYS A 61 10.09 2.18 -6.39
N THR A 62 10.54 2.03 -7.63
CA THR A 62 11.65 1.18 -8.03
C THR A 62 12.80 2.07 -8.49
N ARG A 63 13.92 1.47 -8.92
CA ARG A 63 15.12 2.21 -9.33
C ARG A 63 14.86 3.32 -10.36
N THR A 64 13.96 3.10 -11.32
CA THR A 64 13.71 4.04 -12.42
C THR A 64 12.23 4.40 -12.61
N LYS A 65 11.33 3.75 -11.88
CA LYS A 65 9.87 3.92 -12.07
C LYS A 65 9.19 4.25 -10.75
N VAL A 66 8.19 5.11 -10.85
CA VAL A 66 7.27 5.44 -9.77
C VAL A 66 5.85 5.16 -10.27
N ALA A 67 5.09 4.42 -9.48
CA ALA A 67 3.68 4.12 -9.73
C ALA A 67 2.85 4.55 -8.53
N SER A 68 1.67 5.11 -8.78
CA SER A 68 0.72 5.51 -7.74
C SER A 68 -0.54 4.67 -7.85
N VAL A 69 -0.97 4.09 -6.73
CA VAL A 69 -2.19 3.28 -6.59
C VAL A 69 -3.14 4.02 -5.65
N THR A 70 -4.42 4.15 -6.02
CA THR A 70 -5.45 4.91 -5.29
C THR A 70 -6.68 4.06 -5.08
#